data_AF-T1C8A2-F1
#
_entry.id   AF-T1C8A2-F1
#
_cell.length_a   1.000
_cell.length_b   1.000
_cell.length_c   1.000
_cell.angle_alpha   90.00
_cell.angle_beta   90.00
_cell.angle_gamma   90.00
#
_symmetry.space_group_name_H-M   'P 1'
#
loop_
_entity.id
_entity.type
_entity.pdbx_description
1 polymer ?
#
loop_
_entity_poly.entity_id
_entity_poly.type
_entity_poly.pdbx_seq_one_letter_code
_entity_poly.pdbx_strand_id
1 'polypeptide(L)' 'MRSPDVQQLGVFSYMSVEDRVPSDHPIRKMRVLVDTILGELGGVLAERYAAVGRPS' A
#
# COMPACT_ATOMS: atom_id res chain seq x y z
N MET A 1 -35.74 16.96 -5.46
CA MET A 1 -35.27 16.61 -4.11
C MET A 1 -34.11 15.63 -4.27
N ARG A 2 -32.87 16.03 -3.93
CA ARG A 2 -31.73 15.10 -3.87
C ARG A 2 -31.66 14.56 -2.44
N SER A 3 -31.57 13.24 -2.29
CA SER A 3 -31.30 12.62 -0.99
C SER A 3 -29.97 13.13 -0.43
N PRO A 4 -29.80 13.13 0.91
CA PRO A 4 -28.54 13.52 1.52
C PRO A 4 -27.40 12.63 1.03
N ASP A 5 -26.25 13.24 0.75
CA ASP A 5 -25.01 12.51 0.51
C ASP A 5 -24.56 11.88 1.85
N VAL A 6 -24.85 10.59 2.03
CA VAL A 6 -24.42 9.84 3.21
C VAL A 6 -22.98 9.42 2.99
N GLN A 7 -22.05 10.24 3.45
CA GLN A 7 -20.64 9.89 3.44
C GLN A 7 -20.40 8.80 4.49
N GLN A 8 -20.00 7.62 4.04
CA GLN A 8 -19.51 6.58 4.93
C GLN A 8 -18.21 7.07 5.56
N LEU A 9 -18.25 7.39 6.85
CA LEU A 9 -17.05 7.66 7.62
C LEU A 9 -16.11 6.44 7.53
N GLY A 10 -14.87 6.67 7.13
CA GLY A 10 -13.88 5.61 6.97
C GLY A 10 -13.68 4.86 8.29
N VAL A 11 -14.11 3.61 8.34
CA VAL A 11 -13.84 2.71 9.46
C VAL A 11 -12.37 2.29 9.39
N PHE A 12 -11.58 2.70 10.38
CA PHE A 12 -10.23 2.18 10.56
C PHE A 12 -10.33 0.72 10.99
N SER A 13 -9.75 -0.20 10.21
CA SER A 13 -9.70 -1.62 10.56
C SER A 13 -8.40 -1.91 11.30
N TYR A 14 -8.50 -2.51 12.49
CA TYR A 14 -7.34 -3.02 13.25
C TYR A 14 -6.79 -4.35 12.69
N MET A 15 -7.28 -4.81 11.54
CA MET A 15 -6.83 -6.05 10.92
C MET A 15 -5.69 -5.78 9.96
N SER A 16 -4.65 -6.61 10.02
CA SER A 16 -3.60 -6.58 9.01
C SER A 16 -4.16 -7.00 7.65
N VAL A 17 -3.56 -6.45 6.59
CA VAL A 17 -3.89 -6.85 5.21
C VAL A 17 -3.55 -8.33 4.99
N GLU A 18 -2.49 -8.81 5.63
CA GLU A 18 -2.08 -10.21 5.63
C GLU A 18 -3.13 -11.13 6.28
N ASP A 19 -3.80 -10.67 7.33
CA ASP A 19 -4.91 -11.41 7.95
C ASP A 19 -6.16 -11.43 7.07
N ARG A 20 -6.34 -10.40 6.24
CA ARG A 20 -7.51 -10.24 5.37
C ARG A 20 -7.41 -11.02 4.06
N VAL A 21 -6.19 -11.24 3.57
CA VAL A 21 -5.94 -11.96 2.31
C VAL A 21 -5.33 -13.32 2.65
N PRO A 22 -6.03 -14.45 2.50
CA PRO A 22 -5.47 -15.77 2.81
C PRO A 22 -4.12 -16.04 2.10
N SER A 23 -3.29 -16.89 2.69
CA SER A 23 -1.96 -17.22 2.15
C SER A 23 -2.01 -17.86 0.76
N ASP A 24 -3.04 -18.66 0.48
CA ASP A 24 -3.29 -19.30 -0.82
C ASP A 24 -4.08 -18.42 -1.80
N HIS A 25 -4.35 -17.15 -1.45
CA HIS A 25 -5.11 -16.29 -2.35
C HIS A 25 -4.26 -15.94 -3.59
N PRO A 26 -4.78 -16.09 -4.83
CA PRO A 26 -4.00 -15.91 -6.05
C PRO A 26 -3.37 -14.52 -6.19
N ILE A 27 -4.00 -13.48 -5.62
CA ILE A 27 -3.46 -12.11 -5.60
C ILE A 27 -2.12 -11.98 -4.86
N ARG A 28 -1.79 -12.90 -3.95
CA ARG A 28 -0.50 -12.92 -3.24
C ARG A 28 0.67 -13.06 -4.21
N LYS A 29 0.47 -13.69 -5.38
CA LYS A 29 1.50 -13.79 -6.44
C LYS A 29 1.92 -12.42 -6.98
N MET A 30 0.99 -11.46 -7.02
CA MET A 30 1.27 -10.10 -7.48
C MET A 30 2.21 -9.38 -6.53
N ARG A 31 2.15 -9.66 -5.23
CA ARG A 31 3.08 -9.08 -4.25
C ARG A 31 4.51 -9.50 -4.50
N VAL A 32 4.77 -10.76 -4.80
CA VAL A 32 6.12 -11.25 -5.16
C VAL A 32 6.69 -10.49 -6.37
N LEU A 33 5.86 -10.30 -7.40
CA LEU A 33 6.26 -9.56 -8.60
C LEU A 33 6.59 -8.09 -8.27
N VAL A 34 5.70 -7.42 -7.52
CA VAL A 34 5.88 -6.01 -7.15
C VAL A 34 7.09 -5.83 -6.24
N ASP A 35 7.27 -6.68 -5.24
CA ASP A 35 8.40 -6.62 -4.31
C ASP A 35 9.73 -6.78 -5.06
N THR A 36 9.77 -7.64 -6.09
CA THR A 36 10.94 -7.80 -6.96
C THR A 36 11.23 -6.51 -7.74
N ILE A 37 10.23 -5.95 -8.41
CA ILE A 37 10.36 -4.70 -9.18
C ILE A 37 10.80 -3.55 -8.27
N LEU A 38 10.21 -3.42 -7.08
CA LEU A 38 10.58 -2.39 -6.12
C LEU A 38 12.02 -2.56 -5.60
N GLY A 39 12.46 -3.80 -5.39
CA GLY A 39 13.84 -4.11 -5.04
C GLY A 39 14.83 -3.65 -6.12
N GLU A 40 14.54 -3.94 -7.39
CA GLU A 40 15.34 -3.50 -8.53
C GLU A 40 15.37 -1.96 -8.67
N LEU A 41 14.24 -1.30 -8.42
CA LEU A 41 14.14 0.16 -8.43
C LEU A 41 14.83 0.82 -7.22
N GLY A 42 15.19 0.07 -6.18
CA GLY A 42 15.73 0.61 -4.94
C GLY A 42 16.93 1.52 -5.12
N GLY A 43 17.89 1.14 -5.98
CA GLY A 43 19.07 1.97 -6.27
C GLY A 43 18.72 3.28 -6.98
N VAL A 44 17.82 3.22 -7.96
CA VAL A 44 17.35 4.41 -8.71
C VAL A 44 16.59 5.36 -7.78
N LEU A 45 15.77 4.83 -6.88
CA LEU A 45 15.03 5.63 -5.91
C LEU A 45 15.98 6.26 -4.87
N ALA A 46 16.98 5.51 -4.40
CA ALA A 46 17.96 6.02 -3.44
C ALA A 46 18.80 7.18 -3.99
N GLU A 47 19.10 7.20 -5.29
CA GLU A 47 19.77 8.33 -5.95
C GLU A 47 18.85 9.56 -6.03
N ARG A 48 17.56 9.35 -6.25
CA ARG A 48 16.57 10.43 -6.48
C ARG A 48 16.10 11.10 -5.19
N TYR A 49 16.06 10.36 -4.08
CA TYR A 49 15.44 10.81 -2.83
C TYR A 49 16.47 11.04 -1.71
N ALA A 50 16.23 12.07 -0.89
CA ALA A 50 17.06 12.39 0.25
C ALA A 50 16.95 11.30 1.34
N ALA A 51 18.09 10.87 1.88
CA ALA A 51 18.16 9.80 2.88
C ALA A 51 17.43 10.12 4.20
N VAL A 52 17.35 11.41 4.58
CA VAL A 52 16.84 11.84 5.90
C VAL A 52 15.53 12.64 5.80
N GLY A 53 14.90 12.65 4.62
CA GLY A 53 13.67 13.40 4.37
C GLY A 53 13.84 14.91 4.49
N ARG A 54 12.73 15.66 4.50
CA ARG A 54 12.73 17.11 4.71
C ARG A 54 12.77 17.40 6.22
N PRO A 55 13.72 18.22 6.73
CA PRO A 55 13.64 18.71 8.09
C PRO A 55 12.38 19.59 8.24
N SER A 56 11.52 19.20 9.19
CA SER A 56 10.28 19.88 9.58
C SER A 56 10.53 21.13 10.39
#